data_AF-A0A9D6AAC3-F1
#
_entry.id   AF-A0A9D6AAC3-F1
#
_cell.length_a   1.000
_cell.length_b   1.000
_cell.length_c   1.000
_cell.angle_alpha   90.00
_cell.angle_beta   90.00
_cell.angle_gamma   90.00
#
_symmetry.space_group_name_H-M   'P 1'
#
loop_
_entity.id
_entity.type
_entity.pdbx_description
1 polymer ?
#
loop_
_entity_poly.entity_id
_entity_poly.type
_entity_poly.pdbx_seq_one_letter_code
_entity_poly.pdbx_strand_id
1 'polypeptide(L)'
;MNLKYKILWIENEQDWVESIEDQILDYLNDLGFDFEKKLISKEEKDFDYNYYDLILMDLNLADQPNGAELISKIRELGVYTDVVFYSSSGIEELRAKGKEKEIEGVYYSGRTPDASFIKKVKAIIDSTIKKVQDLANVRGLVMAEVSELDGKMVELIKKYYVNDETEELKKTFYDHITKKYEERLKKSLDGCKKKEMVCYHKWKNTQIQDIIPRMESAQMAKAVNYIVPENLYTPSRANFFEDYMTEIVEVRNQLAHCVSKDVDGKEVLVTRKGDKTFGDEDIKEIRKNILKYSEIFMKLL
;
A
#
# COMPACT_ATOMS: atom_id res chain seq x y z
N MET A 1 7.36 -6.00 2.22
CA MET A 1 6.78 -5.26 1.08
C MET A 1 6.16 -3.98 1.60
N ASN A 2 6.31 -2.87 0.88
CA ASN A 2 5.62 -1.60 1.11
C ASN A 2 4.63 -1.39 -0.06
N LEU A 3 3.56 -0.61 0.10
CA LEU A 3 2.67 -0.22 -1.00
C LEU A 3 3.30 0.73 -2.00
N LYS A 4 4.43 1.35 -1.66
CA LYS A 4 5.22 2.16 -2.58
C LYS A 4 6.11 1.28 -3.45
N TYR A 5 6.03 1.45 -4.76
CA TYR A 5 6.97 0.88 -5.72
C TYR A 5 7.92 1.98 -6.22
N LYS A 6 9.19 1.85 -5.86
CA LYS A 6 10.20 2.90 -6.05
C LYS A 6 11.02 2.64 -7.29
N ILE A 7 10.98 3.58 -8.23
CA ILE A 7 11.76 3.54 -9.46
C ILE A 7 12.81 4.65 -9.44
N LEU A 8 14.08 4.25 -9.57
CA LEU A 8 15.15 5.16 -9.92
C LEU A 8 15.25 5.23 -11.44
N TRP A 9 15.09 6.43 -11.99
CA TRP A 9 15.21 6.67 -13.41
C TRP A 9 16.44 7.54 -13.69
N ILE A 10 17.42 6.99 -14.40
CA ILE A 10 18.65 7.67 -14.76
C ILE A 10 18.60 7.98 -16.26
N GLU A 11 18.19 9.22 -16.57
CA GLU A 11 17.85 9.71 -17.91
C GLU A 11 18.00 11.23 -17.95
N ASN A 12 18.59 11.75 -19.02
CA ASN A 12 18.77 13.18 -19.23
C ASN A 12 17.72 13.82 -20.14
N GLU A 13 16.94 13.03 -20.88
CA GLU A 13 15.85 13.50 -21.73
C GLU A 13 14.51 13.50 -20.97
N GLN A 14 14.27 14.56 -20.21
CA GLN A 14 13.06 14.72 -19.39
C GLN A 14 11.76 14.60 -20.20
N ASP A 15 11.68 15.23 -21.38
CA ASP A 15 10.50 15.18 -22.26
C ASP A 15 10.10 13.75 -22.62
N TRP A 16 11.09 12.85 -22.76
CA TRP A 16 10.81 11.46 -23.07
C TRP A 16 10.26 10.69 -21.86
N VAL A 17 10.80 10.96 -20.67
CA VAL A 17 10.29 10.39 -19.42
C VAL A 17 8.83 10.81 -19.22
N GLU A 18 8.54 12.10 -19.35
CA GLU A 18 7.18 12.65 -19.22
C GLU A 18 6.22 12.04 -20.25
N SER A 19 6.70 11.73 -21.45
CA SER A 19 5.86 11.13 -22.50
C SER A 19 5.40 9.69 -22.22
N ILE A 20 6.01 8.99 -21.26
CA ILE A 20 5.72 7.56 -21.02
C ILE A 20 5.50 7.19 -19.56
N GLU A 21 5.85 8.05 -18.61
CA GLU A 21 5.76 7.73 -17.18
C GLU A 21 4.35 7.40 -16.72
N ASP A 22 3.34 8.06 -17.29
CA ASP A 22 1.92 7.80 -17.01
C ASP A 22 1.56 6.34 -17.31
N GLN A 23 2.16 5.73 -18.34
CA GLN A 23 1.91 4.31 -18.66
C GLN A 23 2.45 3.35 -17.60
N ILE A 24 3.47 3.76 -16.85
CA ILE A 24 4.07 2.99 -15.74
C ILE A 24 3.28 3.27 -14.46
N LEU A 25 2.95 4.53 -14.20
CA LEU A 25 2.09 4.96 -13.10
C LEU A 25 0.75 4.23 -13.13
N ASP A 26 0.02 4.29 -14.26
CA ASP A 26 -1.27 3.62 -14.43
C ASP A 26 -1.17 2.12 -14.20
N TYR A 27 -0.07 1.51 -14.65
CA TYR A 27 0.18 0.09 -14.47
C TYR A 27 0.41 -0.28 -13.00
N LEU A 28 1.20 0.51 -12.27
CA LEU A 28 1.43 0.30 -10.84
C LEU A 28 0.15 0.54 -10.02
N ASN A 29 -0.61 1.58 -10.34
CA ASN A 29 -1.92 1.84 -9.76
C ASN A 29 -2.87 0.66 -10.00
N ASP A 30 -2.86 0.10 -11.21
CA ASP A 30 -3.64 -1.08 -11.55
C ASP A 30 -3.22 -2.33 -10.77
N LEU A 31 -1.97 -2.42 -10.34
CA LEU A 31 -1.45 -3.48 -9.46
C LEU A 31 -1.63 -3.19 -7.96
N GLY A 32 -2.15 -2.00 -7.62
CA GLY A 32 -2.33 -1.54 -6.25
C GLY A 32 -1.03 -1.10 -5.60
N PHE A 33 -0.16 -0.39 -6.32
CA PHE A 33 1.04 0.23 -5.77
C PHE A 33 1.02 1.74 -6.01
N ASP A 34 1.52 2.50 -5.04
CA ASP A 34 1.81 3.92 -5.18
C ASP A 34 3.16 4.09 -5.90
N PHE A 35 3.19 4.91 -6.95
CA PHE A 35 4.39 5.11 -7.78
C PHE A 35 5.29 6.19 -7.18
N GLU A 36 6.50 5.80 -6.75
CA GLU A 36 7.52 6.75 -6.29
C GLU A 36 8.69 6.78 -7.27
N LYS A 37 8.84 7.88 -8.00
CA LYS A 37 9.92 8.09 -8.98
C LYS A 37 10.97 9.03 -8.43
N LYS A 38 12.25 8.70 -8.60
CA LYS A 38 13.34 9.70 -8.61
C LYS A 38 14.00 9.72 -9.98
N LEU A 39 13.95 10.88 -10.65
CA LEU A 39 14.63 11.12 -11.93
C LEU A 39 15.95 11.85 -11.68
N ILE A 40 17.06 11.31 -12.19
CA ILE A 40 18.39 11.93 -12.16
C ILE A 40 19.01 11.83 -13.56
N SER A 41 19.80 12.82 -13.96
CA SER A 41 20.42 12.84 -15.29
C SER A 41 21.82 12.21 -15.35
N LYS A 42 22.40 11.90 -14.19
CA LYS A 42 23.76 11.36 -14.03
C LYS A 42 23.94 10.76 -12.63
N GLU A 43 25.12 10.18 -12.39
CA GLU A 43 25.54 9.70 -11.08
C GLU A 43 25.45 10.81 -10.01
N GLU A 44 24.78 10.50 -8.89
CA GLU A 44 24.76 11.32 -7.68
C GLU A 44 25.65 10.69 -6.60
N LYS A 45 26.33 11.52 -5.81
CA LYS A 45 27.12 11.04 -4.66
C LYS A 45 26.21 10.66 -3.50
N ASP A 46 26.67 9.71 -2.67
CA ASP A 46 25.99 9.27 -1.44
C ASP A 46 24.56 8.78 -1.68
N PHE A 47 24.36 8.12 -2.82
CA PHE A 47 23.06 7.63 -3.25
C PHE A 47 22.85 6.17 -2.85
N ASP A 48 21.78 5.87 -2.11
CA ASP A 48 21.42 4.49 -1.75
C ASP A 48 20.60 3.84 -2.88
N TYR A 49 21.29 3.15 -3.78
CA TYR A 49 20.64 2.43 -4.89
C TYR A 49 19.81 1.23 -4.42
N ASN A 50 20.07 0.67 -3.22
CA ASN A 50 19.27 -0.44 -2.66
C ASN A 50 17.90 0.02 -2.14
N TYR A 51 17.67 1.32 -2.02
CA TYR A 51 16.37 1.88 -1.63
C TYR A 51 15.27 1.67 -2.68
N TYR A 52 15.67 1.38 -3.93
CA TYR A 52 14.77 1.28 -5.08
C TYR A 52 14.46 -0.17 -5.46
N ASP A 53 13.24 -0.40 -5.94
CA ASP A 53 12.76 -1.71 -6.39
C ASP A 53 13.15 -1.99 -7.84
N LEU A 54 13.39 -0.94 -8.63
CA LEU A 54 13.79 -1.03 -10.04
C LEU A 54 14.65 0.18 -10.42
N ILE A 55 15.70 -0.06 -11.22
CA ILE A 55 16.51 0.98 -11.83
C ILE A 55 16.27 0.98 -13.34
N LEU A 56 15.90 2.13 -13.90
CA LEU A 56 15.83 2.38 -15.33
C LEU A 56 17.07 3.20 -15.71
N MET A 57 17.91 2.66 -16.60
CA MET A 57 19.21 3.24 -16.94
C MET A 57 19.32 3.47 -18.45
N ASP A 58 19.44 4.73 -18.88
CA ASP A 58 19.84 5.04 -20.25
C ASP A 58 21.36 4.82 -20.44
N LEU A 59 21.76 4.41 -21.65
CA LEU A 59 23.17 4.26 -22.01
C LEU A 59 23.90 5.61 -22.09
N ASN A 60 23.26 6.62 -22.68
CA ASN A 60 23.84 7.88 -23.13
C ASN A 60 23.50 9.03 -22.16
N LEU A 61 23.97 8.90 -20.92
CA LEU A 61 23.79 9.92 -19.88
C LEU A 61 24.46 11.26 -20.22
N ALA A 62 23.99 12.35 -19.59
CA ALA A 62 24.47 13.71 -19.85
C ALA A 62 25.96 13.94 -19.56
N ASP A 63 26.52 13.20 -18.60
CA ASP A 63 27.92 13.27 -18.18
C ASP A 63 28.50 11.86 -17.99
N GLN A 64 29.83 11.73 -17.93
CA GLN A 64 30.47 10.47 -17.49
C GLN A 64 30.15 10.20 -16.01
N PRO A 65 30.02 8.93 -15.59
CA PRO A 65 30.11 7.70 -16.40
C PRO A 65 28.89 7.49 -17.32
N ASN A 66 29.09 6.79 -18.44
CA ASN A 66 27.96 6.30 -19.23
C ASN A 66 27.13 5.24 -18.46
N GLY A 67 25.95 4.88 -18.96
CA GLY A 67 25.05 3.97 -18.25
C GLY A 67 25.66 2.60 -17.91
N ALA A 68 26.46 2.01 -18.80
CA ALA A 68 27.10 0.71 -18.54
C ALA A 68 28.16 0.81 -17.42
N GLU A 69 28.91 1.91 -17.38
CA GLU A 69 29.87 2.19 -16.33
C GLU A 69 29.19 2.46 -15.00
N LEU A 70 28.09 3.19 -15.00
CA LEU A 70 27.33 3.44 -13.79
C LEU A 70 26.72 2.15 -13.24
N ILE A 71 26.19 1.26 -14.09
CA ILE A 71 25.75 -0.07 -13.66
C ILE A 71 26.90 -0.84 -13.01
N SER A 72 28.09 -0.82 -13.61
CA SER A 72 29.26 -1.52 -13.08
C SER A 72 29.62 -1.00 -11.69
N LYS A 73 29.66 0.33 -11.50
CA LYS A 73 29.87 0.96 -10.20
C LYS A 73 28.79 0.56 -9.18
N ILE A 74 27.52 0.54 -9.59
CA ILE A 74 26.41 0.09 -8.72
C ILE A 74 26.63 -1.36 -8.27
N ARG A 75 27.11 -2.25 -9.15
CA ARG A 75 27.45 -3.63 -8.78
C ARG A 75 28.67 -3.72 -7.86
N GLU A 76 29.68 -2.86 -8.04
CA GLU A 76 30.83 -2.77 -7.13
C GLU A 76 30.43 -2.35 -5.70
N LEU A 77 29.34 -1.60 -5.56
CA LEU A 77 28.73 -1.26 -4.27
C LEU A 77 27.93 -2.41 -3.64
N GLY A 78 27.85 -3.58 -4.29
CA GLY A 78 27.08 -4.73 -3.81
C GLY A 78 25.57 -4.59 -3.99
N VAL A 79 25.12 -3.69 -4.86
CA VAL A 79 23.70 -3.47 -5.17
C VAL A 79 23.28 -4.39 -6.31
N TYR A 80 22.29 -5.24 -6.08
CA TYR A 80 21.81 -6.23 -7.06
C TYR A 80 20.36 -5.99 -7.51
N THR A 81 19.82 -4.79 -7.26
CA THR A 81 18.53 -4.37 -7.81
C THR A 81 18.51 -4.60 -9.33
N ASP A 82 17.41 -5.15 -9.82
CA ASP A 82 17.18 -5.38 -11.25
C ASP A 82 17.30 -4.05 -12.01
N VAL A 83 18.00 -4.05 -13.15
CA VAL A 83 18.18 -2.87 -14.00
C VAL A 83 17.55 -3.10 -15.38
N VAL A 84 16.71 -2.18 -15.84
CA VAL A 84 16.34 -2.08 -17.26
C VAL A 84 17.34 -1.16 -17.92
N PHE A 85 18.22 -1.75 -18.73
CA PHE A 85 19.24 -1.01 -19.46
C PHE A 85 18.77 -0.74 -20.88
N TYR A 86 18.61 0.54 -21.23
CA TYR A 86 17.99 0.93 -22.50
C TYR A 86 18.75 2.05 -23.22
N SER A 87 18.43 2.22 -24.50
CA SER A 87 19.08 3.18 -25.39
C SER A 87 18.28 3.37 -26.67
N SER A 88 18.41 4.56 -27.26
CA SER A 88 17.95 4.90 -28.61
C SER A 88 18.83 4.30 -29.72
N SER A 89 20.12 4.01 -29.44
CA SER A 89 21.09 3.54 -30.44
C SER A 89 20.87 2.09 -30.90
N GLY A 90 20.03 1.34 -30.19
CA GLY A 90 19.65 -0.03 -30.53
C GLY A 90 20.17 -1.10 -29.57
N ILE A 91 19.55 -2.28 -29.63
CA ILE A 91 19.78 -3.35 -28.64
C ILE A 91 21.14 -4.05 -28.77
N GLU A 92 21.74 -4.04 -29.97
CA GLU A 92 23.04 -4.68 -30.21
C GLU A 92 24.18 -3.91 -29.52
N GLU A 93 24.17 -2.57 -29.63
CA GLU A 93 25.14 -1.71 -28.96
C GLU A 93 25.04 -1.84 -27.44
N LEU A 94 23.82 -1.80 -26.90
CA LEU A 94 23.54 -2.03 -25.48
C LEU A 94 24.14 -3.35 -24.97
N ARG A 95 23.93 -4.44 -25.71
CA ARG A 95 24.47 -5.77 -25.36
C ARG A 95 25.99 -5.82 -25.48
N ALA A 96 26.56 -5.18 -26.49
CA ALA A 96 28.01 -5.08 -26.65
C ALA A 96 28.64 -4.35 -25.47
N LYS A 97 28.07 -3.19 -25.07
CA LYS A 97 28.50 -2.41 -23.92
C LYS A 97 28.33 -3.16 -22.61
N GLY A 98 27.21 -3.87 -22.44
CA GLY A 98 27.01 -4.70 -21.26
C GLY A 98 28.01 -5.85 -21.17
N LYS A 99 28.32 -6.51 -22.31
CA LYS A 99 29.34 -7.56 -22.36
C LYS A 99 30.74 -7.03 -22.08
N GLU A 100 31.10 -5.87 -22.65
CA GLU A 100 32.40 -5.21 -22.43
C GLU A 100 32.69 -4.96 -20.95
N LYS A 101 31.64 -4.62 -20.18
CA LYS A 101 31.72 -4.33 -18.75
C LYS A 101 31.33 -5.51 -17.85
N GLU A 102 31.02 -6.67 -18.44
CA GLU A 102 30.60 -7.88 -17.73
C GLU A 102 29.44 -7.64 -16.73
N ILE A 103 28.48 -6.77 -17.09
CA ILE A 103 27.38 -6.41 -16.18
C ILE A 103 26.35 -7.54 -16.03
N GLU A 104 25.93 -7.78 -14.80
CA GLU A 104 24.96 -8.81 -14.43
C GLU A 104 23.67 -8.22 -13.85
N GLY A 105 22.58 -9.01 -13.91
CA GLY A 105 21.27 -8.59 -13.40
C GLY A 105 20.66 -7.44 -14.20
N VAL A 106 20.88 -7.42 -15.52
CA VAL A 106 20.37 -6.38 -16.42
C VAL A 106 19.44 -6.94 -17.49
N TYR A 107 18.41 -6.18 -17.82
CA TYR A 107 17.47 -6.47 -18.89
C TYR A 107 17.59 -5.42 -19.98
N TYR A 108 17.99 -5.85 -21.17
CA TYR A 108 18.19 -4.95 -22.30
C TYR A 108 16.87 -4.59 -22.98
N SER A 109 16.67 -3.30 -23.29
CA SER A 109 15.54 -2.82 -24.07
C SER A 109 15.95 -1.73 -25.08
N GLY A 110 15.28 -1.69 -26.22
CA GLY A 110 15.31 -0.47 -27.05
C GLY A 110 14.42 0.61 -26.43
N ARG A 111 14.54 1.84 -26.93
CA ARG A 111 13.74 3.00 -26.50
C ARG A 111 12.36 3.10 -27.16
N THR A 112 11.95 2.14 -28.01
CA THR A 112 10.63 2.16 -28.64
C THR A 112 9.54 1.96 -27.57
N PRO A 113 8.74 3.00 -27.23
CA PRO A 113 7.95 3.03 -25.99
C PRO A 113 6.99 1.85 -25.85
N ASP A 114 6.07 1.69 -26.82
CA ASP A 114 4.96 0.74 -26.69
C ASP A 114 5.34 -0.68 -27.16
N ALA A 115 6.39 -0.81 -27.98
CA ALA A 115 6.80 -2.08 -28.56
C ALA A 115 7.83 -2.83 -27.71
N SER A 116 8.72 -2.12 -26.99
CA SER A 116 9.82 -2.76 -26.26
C SER A 116 10.02 -2.26 -24.85
N PHE A 117 10.12 -0.95 -24.61
CA PHE A 117 10.52 -0.41 -23.31
C PHE A 117 9.46 -0.64 -22.23
N ILE A 118 8.25 -0.09 -22.41
CA ILE A 118 7.20 -0.17 -21.42
C ILE A 118 6.82 -1.63 -21.14
N LYS A 119 6.72 -2.45 -22.19
CA LYS A 119 6.49 -3.89 -22.06
C LYS A 119 7.56 -4.59 -21.22
N LYS A 120 8.83 -4.22 -21.37
CA LYS A 120 9.93 -4.79 -20.60
C LYS A 120 9.85 -4.38 -19.13
N VAL A 121 9.62 -3.09 -18.87
CA VAL A 121 9.46 -2.54 -17.53
C VAL A 121 8.31 -3.24 -16.79
N LYS A 122 7.13 -3.34 -17.42
CA LYS A 122 5.96 -4.04 -16.85
C LYS A 122 6.27 -5.50 -16.49
N ALA A 123 6.93 -6.23 -17.39
CA ALA A 123 7.29 -7.63 -17.14
C ALA A 123 8.27 -7.82 -15.97
N ILE A 124 9.19 -6.86 -15.75
CA ILE A 124 10.12 -6.92 -14.62
C ILE A 124 9.40 -6.55 -13.33
N ILE A 125 8.54 -5.53 -13.34
CA ILE A 125 7.66 -5.19 -12.21
C ILE A 125 6.84 -6.42 -11.78
N ASP A 126 6.22 -7.13 -12.72
CA ASP A 126 5.46 -8.36 -12.43
C ASP A 126 6.32 -9.43 -11.77
N SER A 127 7.54 -9.61 -12.27
CA SER A 127 8.50 -10.58 -11.72
C SER A 127 8.90 -10.23 -10.30
N THR A 128 9.19 -8.96 -10.01
CA THR A 128 9.51 -8.46 -8.67
C THR A 128 8.35 -8.67 -7.73
N ILE A 129 7.14 -8.25 -8.13
CA ILE A 129 5.93 -8.35 -7.32
C ILE A 129 5.60 -9.82 -7.02
N LYS A 130 5.67 -10.70 -8.01
CA LYS A 130 5.34 -12.13 -7.84
C LYS A 130 6.23 -12.82 -6.80
N LYS A 131 7.48 -12.39 -6.64
CA LYS A 131 8.41 -12.93 -5.63
C LYS A 131 8.04 -12.55 -4.18
N VAL A 132 7.21 -11.53 -3.99
CA VAL A 132 6.89 -10.95 -2.66
C VAL A 132 5.40 -11.03 -2.30
N GLN A 133 4.62 -11.83 -3.05
CA GLN A 133 3.18 -12.01 -2.86
C GLN A 133 2.79 -13.29 -2.09
N ASP A 134 3.71 -13.94 -1.38
CA ASP A 134 3.33 -15.01 -0.47
C ASP A 134 2.50 -14.47 0.72
N LEU A 135 1.73 -15.37 1.33
CA LEU A 135 0.78 -15.02 2.38
C LEU A 135 1.46 -14.42 3.62
N ALA A 136 2.69 -14.82 3.95
CA ALA A 136 3.43 -14.24 5.07
C ALA A 136 3.79 -12.78 4.81
N ASN A 137 4.27 -12.46 3.61
CA ASN A 137 4.52 -11.07 3.18
C ASN A 137 3.23 -10.24 3.16
N VAL A 138 2.13 -10.79 2.66
CA VAL A 138 0.81 -10.11 2.62
C VAL A 138 0.28 -9.86 4.03
N ARG A 139 0.42 -10.81 4.96
CA ARG A 139 0.05 -10.59 6.37
C ARG A 139 0.83 -9.42 6.94
N GLY A 140 2.15 -9.40 6.77
CA GLY A 140 3.01 -8.31 7.25
C GLY A 140 2.61 -6.96 6.69
N LEU A 141 2.37 -6.88 5.38
CA LEU A 141 1.87 -5.68 4.71
C LEU A 141 0.54 -5.21 5.32
N VAL A 142 -0.47 -6.07 5.35
CA VAL A 142 -1.80 -5.69 5.82
C VAL A 142 -1.77 -5.24 7.27
N MET A 143 -0.98 -5.90 8.15
CA MET A 143 -0.88 -5.45 9.55
C MET A 143 -0.24 -4.07 9.67
N ALA A 144 0.81 -3.79 8.91
CA ALA A 144 1.48 -2.49 8.92
C ALA A 144 0.55 -1.39 8.38
N GLU A 145 0.05 -1.56 7.17
CA GLU A 145 -0.74 -0.54 6.48
C GLU A 145 -2.09 -0.27 7.16
N VAL A 146 -2.76 -1.31 7.70
CA VAL A 146 -4.02 -1.10 8.42
C VAL A 146 -3.79 -0.40 9.76
N SER A 147 -2.62 -0.59 10.38
CA SER A 147 -2.24 0.19 11.57
C SER A 147 -2.02 1.66 11.25
N GLU A 148 -1.47 1.99 10.07
CA GLU A 148 -1.38 3.37 9.59
C GLU A 148 -2.76 3.98 9.31
N LEU A 149 -3.67 3.22 8.69
CA LEU A 149 -5.06 3.64 8.50
C LEU A 149 -5.77 3.92 9.83
N ASP A 150 -5.58 3.05 10.83
CA ASP A 150 -6.10 3.25 12.19
C ASP A 150 -5.54 4.54 12.82
N GLY A 151 -4.24 4.81 12.63
CA GLY A 151 -3.61 6.07 13.05
C GLY A 151 -4.26 7.29 12.40
N LYS A 152 -4.45 7.28 11.07
CA LYS A 152 -5.14 8.35 10.34
C LYS A 152 -6.60 8.52 10.81
N MET A 153 -7.30 7.44 11.09
CA MET A 153 -8.66 7.53 11.65
C MET A 153 -8.67 8.18 13.04
N VAL A 154 -7.69 7.90 13.90
CA VAL A 154 -7.56 8.59 15.19
C VAL A 154 -7.39 10.10 15.01
N GLU A 155 -6.54 10.52 14.07
CA GLU A 155 -6.33 11.94 13.76
C GLU A 155 -7.60 12.60 13.22
N LEU A 156 -8.32 11.94 12.31
CA LEU A 156 -9.60 12.42 11.79
C LEU A 156 -10.65 12.57 12.90
N ILE A 157 -10.81 11.56 13.75
CA ILE A 157 -11.79 11.61 14.83
C ILE A 157 -11.44 12.75 15.81
N LYS A 158 -10.17 12.99 16.11
CA LYS A 158 -9.73 14.14 16.92
C LYS A 158 -10.02 15.47 16.23
N LYS A 159 -9.70 15.60 14.94
CA LYS A 159 -9.97 16.81 14.16
C LYS A 159 -11.45 17.18 14.24
N TYR A 160 -12.36 16.28 13.90
CA TYR A 160 -13.78 16.59 13.77
C TYR A 160 -14.57 16.56 15.08
N TYR A 161 -14.25 15.67 16.02
CA TYR A 161 -15.04 15.52 17.26
C TYR A 161 -14.40 16.16 18.50
N VAL A 162 -13.23 16.80 18.37
CA VAL A 162 -12.55 17.49 19.47
C VAL A 162 -12.11 18.89 19.06
N ASN A 163 -11.39 19.04 17.96
CA ASN A 163 -10.83 20.34 17.58
C ASN A 163 -11.86 21.23 16.87
N ASP A 164 -12.57 20.66 15.90
CA ASP A 164 -13.57 21.33 15.06
C ASP A 164 -15.00 20.95 15.51
N GLU A 165 -15.17 20.63 16.81
CA GLU A 165 -16.42 20.08 17.32
C GLU A 165 -17.60 21.05 17.18
N THR A 166 -18.76 20.51 16.77
CA THR A 166 -20.05 21.19 16.85
C THR A 166 -21.00 20.40 17.75
N GLU A 167 -22.08 21.04 18.22
CA GLU A 167 -23.09 20.33 19.02
C GLU A 167 -23.77 19.20 18.22
N GLU A 168 -23.94 19.36 16.90
CA GLU A 168 -24.42 18.30 16.02
C GLU A 168 -23.44 17.12 15.95
N LEU A 169 -22.13 17.39 15.83
CA LEU A 169 -21.10 16.36 15.78
C LEU A 169 -21.00 15.62 17.12
N LYS A 170 -21.00 16.34 18.25
CA LYS A 170 -21.04 15.72 19.59
C LYS A 170 -22.25 14.81 19.78
N LYS A 171 -23.43 15.30 19.38
CA LYS A 171 -24.66 14.53 19.45
C LYS A 171 -24.58 13.29 18.57
N THR A 172 -24.06 13.42 17.35
CA THR A 172 -23.86 12.30 16.42
C THR A 172 -22.91 11.26 17.00
N PHE A 173 -21.77 11.68 17.57
CA PHE A 173 -20.83 10.79 18.24
C PHE A 173 -21.49 10.06 19.41
N TYR A 174 -22.25 10.78 20.24
CA TYR A 174 -22.99 10.17 21.35
C TYR A 174 -24.00 9.13 20.86
N ASP A 175 -24.91 9.52 19.97
CA ASP A 175 -26.03 8.70 19.53
C ASP A 175 -25.57 7.44 18.77
N HIS A 176 -24.51 7.55 17.95
CA HIS A 176 -24.10 6.47 17.07
C HIS A 176 -22.90 5.65 17.56
N ILE A 177 -22.07 6.21 18.45
CA ILE A 177 -20.85 5.57 18.94
C ILE A 177 -21.02 5.14 20.40
N THR A 178 -21.11 6.08 21.34
CA THR A 178 -21.07 5.75 22.77
C THR A 178 -22.37 5.10 23.26
N LYS A 179 -23.53 5.67 22.93
CA LYS A 179 -24.85 5.10 23.28
C LYS A 179 -25.06 3.72 22.68
N LYS A 180 -24.71 3.54 21.40
CA LYS A 180 -24.81 2.22 20.72
C LYS A 180 -23.85 1.20 21.30
N TYR A 181 -22.69 1.62 21.78
CA TYR A 181 -21.78 0.73 22.49
C TYR A 181 -22.34 0.33 23.85
N GLU A 182 -22.94 1.27 24.59
CA GLU A 182 -23.62 1.00 25.86
C GLU A 182 -24.80 0.05 25.71
N GLU A 183 -25.66 0.26 24.69
CA GLU A 183 -26.78 -0.63 24.36
C GLU A 183 -26.32 -2.05 24.06
N ARG A 184 -25.22 -2.22 23.30
CA ARG A 184 -24.64 -3.54 22.99
C ARG A 184 -24.06 -4.20 24.23
N LEU A 185 -23.34 -3.44 25.06
CA LEU A 185 -22.78 -3.96 26.31
C LEU A 185 -23.88 -4.43 27.26
N LYS A 186 -24.95 -3.63 27.45
CA LYS A 186 -26.10 -4.02 28.29
C LYS A 186 -26.71 -5.33 27.83
N LYS A 187 -27.00 -5.48 26.52
CA LYS A 187 -27.51 -6.75 25.97
C LYS A 187 -26.59 -7.94 26.23
N SER A 188 -25.27 -7.75 26.10
CA SER A 188 -24.30 -8.80 26.39
C SER A 188 -24.24 -9.16 27.88
N LEU A 189 -24.49 -8.19 28.77
CA LEU A 189 -24.48 -8.36 30.21
C LEU A 189 -25.78 -8.97 30.75
N ASP A 190 -26.94 -8.69 30.14
CA ASP A 190 -28.22 -9.30 30.53
C ASP A 190 -28.21 -10.83 30.34
N GLY A 191 -27.35 -11.36 29.45
CA GLY A 191 -27.07 -12.80 29.30
C GLY A 191 -26.09 -13.38 30.32
N CYS A 192 -25.47 -12.55 31.16
CA CYS A 192 -24.45 -12.97 32.12
C CYS A 192 -25.10 -13.56 33.39
N LYS A 193 -24.99 -14.89 33.56
CA LYS A 193 -25.61 -15.62 34.68
C LYS A 193 -24.96 -15.37 36.06
N LYS A 194 -23.85 -14.62 36.13
CA LYS A 194 -23.11 -14.37 37.37
C LYS A 194 -23.56 -13.04 38.00
N LYS A 195 -24.64 -13.10 38.78
CA LYS A 195 -25.30 -11.94 39.43
C LYS A 195 -24.44 -11.19 40.45
N GLU A 196 -23.28 -11.71 40.83
CA GLU A 196 -22.40 -11.14 41.87
C GLU A 196 -21.26 -10.27 41.31
N MET A 197 -21.07 -10.21 39.99
CA MET A 197 -20.05 -9.37 39.37
C MET A 197 -20.62 -8.04 38.91
N VAL A 198 -20.06 -6.93 39.39
CA VAL A 198 -20.42 -5.58 38.95
C VAL A 198 -19.64 -5.23 37.69
N CYS A 199 -20.33 -5.08 36.56
CA CYS A 199 -19.73 -4.66 35.30
C CYS A 199 -19.99 -3.17 35.06
N TYR A 200 -18.94 -2.41 34.75
CA TYR A 200 -19.02 -0.99 34.41
C TYR A 200 -18.67 -0.76 32.94
N HIS A 201 -19.36 0.19 32.33
CA HIS A 201 -19.07 0.61 30.96
C HIS A 201 -17.77 1.41 30.90
N LYS A 202 -16.78 0.95 30.12
CA LYS A 202 -15.42 1.51 30.02
C LYS A 202 -15.36 3.00 29.69
N TRP A 203 -16.36 3.53 28.99
CA TRP A 203 -16.42 4.94 28.58
C TRP A 203 -17.42 5.79 29.35
N LYS A 204 -18.04 5.25 30.41
CA LYS A 204 -19.03 6.03 31.18
C LYS A 204 -18.36 7.26 31.77
N ASN A 205 -18.98 8.43 31.62
CA ASN A 205 -18.47 9.74 32.07
C ASN A 205 -17.05 10.07 31.54
N THR A 206 -16.63 9.48 30.44
CA THR A 206 -15.32 9.74 29.81
C THR A 206 -15.50 10.76 28.69
N GLN A 207 -14.58 11.73 28.57
CA GLN A 207 -14.61 12.70 27.48
C GLN A 207 -14.24 12.04 26.15
N ILE A 208 -14.71 12.58 25.02
CA ILE A 208 -14.47 12.01 23.68
C ILE A 208 -12.97 11.81 23.43
N GLN A 209 -12.14 12.82 23.74
CA GLN A 209 -10.68 12.76 23.59
C GLN A 209 -10.02 11.56 24.30
N ASP A 210 -10.56 11.12 25.44
CA ASP A 210 -10.05 10.00 26.23
C ASP A 210 -10.64 8.66 25.79
N ILE A 211 -11.74 8.68 25.03
CA ILE A 211 -12.35 7.51 24.40
C ILE A 211 -11.55 7.11 23.15
N ILE A 212 -11.14 8.07 22.32
CA ILE A 212 -10.51 7.83 21.00
C ILE A 212 -9.35 6.82 21.07
N PRO A 213 -8.36 6.95 21.97
CA PRO A 213 -7.22 6.02 22.03
C PRO A 213 -7.59 4.59 22.45
N ARG A 214 -8.83 4.38 22.91
CA ARG A 214 -9.35 3.09 23.39
C ARG A 214 -10.30 2.44 22.39
N MET A 215 -10.52 3.07 21.23
CA MET A 215 -11.41 2.59 20.18
C MET A 215 -10.73 1.50 19.35
N GLU A 216 -11.46 0.45 19.04
CA GLU A 216 -11.04 -0.57 18.07
C GLU A 216 -11.31 -0.08 16.64
N SER A 217 -10.64 -0.67 15.63
CA SER A 217 -10.76 -0.27 14.21
C SER A 217 -12.22 -0.17 13.74
N ALA A 218 -13.08 -1.12 14.13
CA ALA A 218 -14.50 -1.09 13.80
C ALA A 218 -15.24 0.10 14.43
N GLN A 219 -14.88 0.49 15.65
CA GLN A 219 -15.47 1.65 16.31
C GLN A 219 -14.99 2.95 15.65
N MET A 220 -13.71 3.01 15.25
CA MET A 220 -13.13 4.15 14.53
C MET A 220 -13.78 4.32 13.16
N ALA A 221 -13.87 3.26 12.37
CA ALA A 221 -14.55 3.27 11.07
C ALA A 221 -16.00 3.74 11.17
N LYS A 222 -16.69 3.36 12.25
CA LYS A 222 -18.06 3.80 12.49
C LYS A 222 -18.15 5.30 12.79
N ALA A 223 -17.19 5.88 13.51
CA ALA A 223 -17.14 7.33 13.74
C ALA A 223 -16.83 8.08 12.45
N VAL A 224 -15.82 7.61 11.69
CA VAL A 224 -15.43 8.20 10.40
C VAL A 224 -16.56 8.17 9.38
N ASN A 225 -17.42 7.15 9.39
CA ASN A 225 -18.60 7.08 8.53
C ASN A 225 -19.54 8.30 8.63
N TYR A 226 -19.59 8.97 9.79
CA TYR A 226 -20.41 10.18 9.97
C TYR A 226 -19.66 11.48 9.65
N ILE A 227 -18.39 11.40 9.27
CA ILE A 227 -17.55 12.53 8.85
C ILE A 227 -17.34 12.53 7.33
N VAL A 228 -17.25 11.35 6.71
CA VAL A 228 -17.00 11.22 5.27
C VAL A 228 -18.19 11.81 4.48
N PRO A 229 -17.97 12.86 3.66
CA PRO A 229 -19.04 13.49 2.92
C PRO A 229 -19.37 12.69 1.65
N GLU A 230 -20.65 12.74 1.23
CA GLU A 230 -21.17 11.94 0.09
C GLU A 230 -20.46 12.24 -1.24
N ASN A 231 -19.95 13.46 -1.43
CA ASN A 231 -19.22 13.83 -2.65
C ASN A 231 -17.77 13.30 -2.68
N LEU A 232 -17.22 12.87 -1.55
CA LEU A 232 -15.86 12.33 -1.47
C LEU A 232 -15.83 10.81 -1.63
N TYR A 233 -16.91 10.12 -1.25
CA TYR A 233 -16.97 8.67 -1.27
C TYR A 233 -18.35 8.16 -1.66
N THR A 234 -18.39 7.31 -2.69
CA THR A 234 -19.61 6.57 -3.07
C THR A 234 -19.49 5.14 -2.56
N PRO A 235 -20.36 4.69 -1.65
CA PRO A 235 -20.29 3.34 -1.10
C PRO A 235 -20.69 2.28 -2.13
N SER A 236 -20.01 1.13 -2.08
CA SER A 236 -20.37 -0.07 -2.84
C SER A 236 -21.42 -0.91 -2.12
N ARG A 237 -21.51 -0.76 -0.79
CA ARG A 237 -22.51 -1.36 0.09
C ARG A 237 -23.43 -0.28 0.67
N ALA A 238 -23.94 -0.49 1.88
CA ALA A 238 -24.91 0.41 2.49
C ALA A 238 -24.32 1.78 2.86
N ASN A 239 -23.03 1.86 3.21
CA ASN A 239 -22.33 3.07 3.62
C ASN A 239 -20.82 2.82 3.72
N PHE A 240 -20.05 3.87 4.03
CA PHE A 240 -18.61 3.82 4.25
C PHE A 240 -18.20 2.77 5.29
N PHE A 241 -18.93 2.68 6.41
CA PHE A 241 -18.61 1.73 7.47
C PHE A 241 -18.68 0.27 7.00
N GLU A 242 -19.74 -0.12 6.28
CA GLU A 242 -19.90 -1.50 5.79
C GLU A 242 -18.84 -1.88 4.75
N ASP A 243 -18.44 -0.93 3.90
CA ASP A 243 -17.35 -1.14 2.95
C ASP A 243 -16.01 -1.33 3.68
N TYR A 244 -15.65 -0.42 4.57
CA TYR A 244 -14.39 -0.48 5.32
C TYR A 244 -14.30 -1.73 6.19
N MET A 245 -15.42 -2.12 6.82
CA MET A 245 -15.47 -3.36 7.60
C MET A 245 -15.15 -4.58 6.74
N THR A 246 -15.76 -4.68 5.56
CA THR A 246 -15.60 -5.84 4.68
C THR A 246 -14.21 -5.87 4.04
N GLU A 247 -13.74 -4.72 3.54
CA GLU A 247 -12.55 -4.63 2.70
C GLU A 247 -11.25 -4.52 3.50
N ILE A 248 -11.31 -3.97 4.72
CA ILE A 248 -10.13 -3.75 5.55
C ILE A 248 -10.19 -4.58 6.84
N VAL A 249 -11.20 -4.38 7.68
CA VAL A 249 -11.21 -4.96 9.03
C VAL A 249 -11.33 -6.48 8.98
N GLU A 250 -12.26 -7.02 8.19
CA GLU A 250 -12.45 -8.46 8.06
C GLU A 250 -11.26 -9.15 7.40
N VAL A 251 -10.69 -8.55 6.35
CA VAL A 251 -9.48 -9.04 5.67
C VAL A 251 -8.31 -9.10 6.65
N ARG A 252 -8.05 -8.00 7.38
CA ARG A 252 -7.02 -7.94 8.42
C ARG A 252 -7.24 -9.02 9.47
N ASN A 253 -8.47 -9.17 9.97
CA ASN A 253 -8.77 -10.17 11.00
C ASN A 253 -8.59 -11.61 10.50
N GLN A 254 -8.94 -11.90 9.25
CA GLN A 254 -8.67 -13.19 8.61
C GLN A 254 -7.17 -13.47 8.57
N LEU A 255 -6.39 -12.51 8.07
CA LEU A 255 -4.93 -12.63 7.96
C LEU A 255 -4.22 -12.72 9.31
N ALA A 256 -4.74 -12.05 10.35
CA ALA A 256 -4.14 -12.03 11.68
C ALA A 256 -4.48 -13.25 12.56
N HIS A 257 -5.68 -13.82 12.42
CA HIS A 257 -6.20 -14.82 13.37
C HIS A 257 -6.41 -16.21 12.79
N CYS A 258 -6.36 -16.38 11.46
CA CYS A 258 -6.50 -17.69 10.83
C CYS A 258 -5.15 -18.37 10.65
N VAL A 259 -5.10 -19.67 10.90
CA VAL A 259 -3.91 -20.50 10.70
C VAL A 259 -3.77 -20.81 9.21
N SER A 260 -2.56 -20.79 8.64
CA SER A 260 -2.31 -21.33 7.30
C SER A 260 -1.97 -22.81 7.34
N LYS A 261 -2.35 -23.51 6.28
CA LYS A 261 -1.85 -24.85 5.94
C LYS A 261 -1.28 -24.82 4.53
N ASP A 262 -0.24 -25.59 4.29
CA ASP A 262 0.24 -25.84 2.93
C ASP A 262 -0.62 -26.93 2.28
N VAL A 263 -1.14 -26.64 1.10
CA VAL A 263 -1.81 -27.61 0.23
C VAL A 263 -1.19 -27.50 -1.15
N ASP A 264 -0.40 -28.50 -1.53
CA ASP A 264 0.31 -28.57 -2.81
C ASP A 264 1.19 -27.35 -3.12
N GLY A 265 1.92 -26.84 -2.10
CA GLY A 265 2.80 -25.67 -2.23
C GLY A 265 2.05 -24.33 -2.25
N LYS A 266 0.76 -24.33 -1.94
CA LYS A 266 -0.05 -23.11 -1.74
C LYS A 266 -0.46 -22.99 -0.29
N GLU A 267 -0.17 -21.84 0.32
CA GLU A 267 -0.69 -21.53 1.64
C GLU A 267 -2.19 -21.19 1.58
N VAL A 268 -2.98 -21.90 2.37
CA VAL A 268 -4.44 -21.73 2.48
C VAL A 268 -4.78 -21.31 3.91
N LEU A 269 -5.56 -20.23 4.08
CA LEU A 269 -6.08 -19.86 5.39
C LEU A 269 -7.24 -20.77 5.78
N VAL A 270 -7.09 -21.42 6.94
CA VAL A 270 -8.16 -22.21 7.55
C VAL A 270 -9.07 -21.27 8.33
N THR A 271 -10.32 -21.13 7.88
CA THR A 271 -11.32 -20.30 8.55
C THR A 271 -12.49 -21.13 9.06
N ARG A 272 -13.20 -20.63 10.08
CA ARG A 272 -14.40 -21.29 10.62
C ARG A 272 -15.56 -21.36 9.62
N LYS A 273 -15.54 -20.56 8.56
CA LYS A 273 -16.61 -20.45 7.55
C LYS A 273 -16.24 -21.13 6.21
N GLY A 274 -15.13 -21.85 6.17
CA GLY A 274 -14.57 -22.44 4.96
C GLY A 274 -13.15 -21.95 4.70
N ASP A 275 -12.30 -22.83 4.19
CA ASP A 275 -10.91 -22.47 3.86
C ASP A 275 -10.90 -21.40 2.77
N LYS A 276 -10.01 -20.41 2.92
CA LYS A 276 -9.87 -19.30 1.98
C LYS A 276 -8.45 -19.26 1.45
N THR A 277 -8.33 -19.26 0.13
CA THR A 277 -7.08 -18.99 -0.59
C THR A 277 -7.02 -17.50 -0.93
N PHE A 278 -5.82 -16.92 -0.87
CA PHE A 278 -5.56 -15.59 -1.43
C PHE A 278 -4.71 -15.79 -2.67
N GLY A 279 -5.29 -15.55 -3.84
CA GLY A 279 -4.56 -15.52 -5.10
C GLY A 279 -4.04 -14.12 -5.41
N ASP A 280 -3.28 -14.00 -6.50
CA ASP A 280 -2.67 -12.74 -6.96
C ASP A 280 -3.70 -11.60 -7.09
N GLU A 281 -4.90 -11.89 -7.61
CA GLU A 281 -5.99 -10.90 -7.73
C GLU A 281 -6.57 -10.49 -6.36
N ASP A 282 -6.69 -11.41 -5.39
CA ASP A 282 -7.12 -11.06 -4.04
C ASP A 282 -6.11 -10.12 -3.38
N ILE A 283 -4.82 -10.40 -3.54
CA ILE A 283 -3.74 -9.60 -2.94
C ILE A 283 -3.70 -8.20 -3.57
N LYS A 284 -3.83 -8.13 -4.89
CA LYS A 284 -3.94 -6.87 -5.63
C LYS A 284 -5.14 -6.04 -5.15
N GLU A 285 -6.30 -6.68 -4.99
CA GLU A 285 -7.52 -6.00 -4.50
C GLU A 285 -7.35 -5.49 -3.06
N ILE A 286 -6.67 -6.25 -2.20
CA ILE A 286 -6.34 -5.79 -0.84
C ILE A 286 -5.51 -4.52 -0.89
N ARG A 287 -4.45 -4.49 -1.71
CA ARG A 287 -3.61 -3.29 -1.83
C ARG A 287 -4.39 -2.09 -2.36
N LYS A 288 -5.21 -2.29 -3.40
CA LYS A 288 -6.10 -1.25 -3.96
C LYS A 288 -7.04 -0.68 -2.91
N ASN A 289 -7.66 -1.53 -2.10
CA ASN A 289 -8.56 -1.08 -1.04
C ASN A 289 -7.82 -0.27 0.03
N ILE A 290 -6.62 -0.68 0.44
CA ILE A 290 -5.81 0.09 1.39
C ILE A 290 -5.48 1.48 0.82
N LEU A 291 -4.99 1.56 -0.42
CA LEU A 291 -4.68 2.85 -1.08
C LEU A 291 -5.91 3.74 -1.17
N LYS A 292 -7.05 3.18 -1.61
CA LYS A 292 -8.35 3.88 -1.68
C LYS A 292 -8.71 4.57 -0.36
N TYR A 293 -8.65 3.86 0.77
CA TYR A 293 -8.98 4.45 2.07
C TYR A 293 -7.91 5.42 2.56
N SER A 294 -6.63 5.15 2.28
CA SER A 294 -5.53 6.06 2.58
C SER A 294 -5.73 7.42 1.90
N GLU A 295 -6.10 7.43 0.61
CA GLU A 295 -6.40 8.65 -0.14
C GLU A 295 -7.60 9.42 0.41
N ILE A 296 -8.68 8.72 0.74
CA ILE A 296 -9.87 9.35 1.35
C ILE A 296 -9.49 10.03 2.66
N PHE A 297 -8.70 9.36 3.50
CA PHE A 297 -8.27 9.92 4.78
C PHE A 297 -7.33 11.11 4.61
N MET A 298 -6.41 11.07 3.64
CA MET A 298 -5.53 12.20 3.32
C MET A 298 -6.31 13.44 2.84
N LYS A 299 -7.41 13.26 2.11
CA LYS A 299 -8.26 14.38 1.67
C LYS A 299 -9.07 15.01 2.81
N LEU A 300 -9.26 14.30 3.93
CA LEU A 300 -10.02 14.75 5.09
C LEU A 300 -9.14 15.34 6.21
N LEU A 301 -7.87 14.95 6.28
CA LEU A 301 -6.87 15.51 7.21
C LEU A 301 -6.43 16.90 6.76
#